data_AF-A0A2W1MFG5-F1
#
_entry.id   AF-A0A2W1MFG5-F1
#
_cell.length_a   1.000
_cell.length_b   1.000
_cell.length_c   1.000
_cell.angle_alpha   90.00
_cell.angle_beta   90.00
_cell.angle_gamma   90.00
#
_symmetry.space_group_name_H-M   'P 1'
#
loop_
_entity.id
_entity.type
_entity.pdbx_description
1 polymer ?
#
loop_
_entity_poly.entity_id
_entity_poly.type
_entity_poly.pdbx_seq_one_letter_code
_entity_poly.pdbx_strand_id
1 'polypeptide(L)'
;MAGKPLPSRERSEQVARDFLQRSAPDLLARMKISWIDPHDEAIEVVRDGQKKTVTLTGMKVKARNLADGRWFWIIVGSDEKPMIFERDIVWITFPGKRKTEKWLHDSWLAEQTANSKG
;
A
#
# COMPACT_ATOMS: atom_id res chain seq x y z
N MET A 1 -13.87 -9.64 -3.74
CA MET A 1 -15.09 -8.86 -3.39
C MET A 1 -14.93 -7.44 -3.89
N ALA A 2 -15.53 -7.09 -5.03
CA ALA A 2 -15.71 -5.69 -5.39
C ALA A 2 -16.92 -5.15 -4.58
N GLY A 3 -16.77 -4.01 -3.88
CA GLY A 3 -17.92 -3.28 -3.32
C GLY A 3 -18.03 -3.14 -1.79
N LYS A 4 -17.03 -3.52 -1.00
CA LYS A 4 -16.99 -3.09 0.42
C LYS A 4 -16.51 -1.63 0.53
N PRO A 5 -17.08 -0.82 1.43
CA PRO A 5 -16.59 0.54 1.64
C PRO A 5 -15.13 0.50 2.11
N LEU A 6 -14.37 1.55 1.80
CA LEU A 6 -13.03 1.70 2.34
C LEU A 6 -13.09 1.82 3.88
N PRO A 7 -12.09 1.27 4.61
CA PRO A 7 -12.01 1.45 6.04
C PRO A 7 -11.88 2.92 6.42
N SER A 8 -12.26 3.26 7.65
CA SER A 8 -12.04 4.60 8.17
C SER A 8 -10.55 4.94 8.24
N ARG A 9 -10.23 6.23 8.44
CA ARG A 9 -8.86 6.69 8.67
C ARG A 9 -8.21 5.98 9.86
N GLU A 10 -8.93 5.89 10.97
CA GLU A 10 -8.47 5.27 12.22
C GLU A 10 -8.26 3.76 12.03
N ARG A 11 -9.20 3.10 11.32
CA ARG A 11 -9.08 1.68 11.04
C ARG A 11 -7.90 1.37 10.12
N SER A 12 -7.70 2.20 9.10
CA SER A 12 -6.57 2.10 8.18
C SER A 12 -5.23 2.28 8.90
N GLU A 13 -5.16 3.24 9.82
CA GLU A 13 -3.98 3.43 10.68
C GLU A 13 -3.70 2.18 11.52
N GLN A 14 -4.71 1.61 12.18
CA GLN A 14 -4.55 0.41 12.99
C GLN A 14 -4.01 -0.76 12.16
N VAL A 15 -4.63 -1.04 11.00
CA VAL A 15 -4.18 -2.11 10.09
C VAL A 15 -2.74 -1.89 9.64
N ALA A 16 -2.37 -0.65 9.30
CA ALA A 16 -1.01 -0.31 8.90
C ALA A 16 0.00 -0.55 10.04
N ARG A 17 -0.34 -0.17 11.28
CA ARG A 17 0.50 -0.41 12.46
C ARG A 17 0.67 -1.91 12.74
N ASP A 18 -0.41 -2.68 12.70
CA ASP A 18 -0.39 -4.13 12.92
C ASP A 18 0.46 -4.85 11.86
N PHE A 19 0.38 -4.39 10.61
CA PHE A 19 1.25 -4.86 9.54
C PHE A 19 2.71 -4.56 9.82
N LEU A 20 3.05 -3.29 10.07
CA LEU A 20 4.42 -2.85 10.32
C LEU A 20 5.03 -3.56 11.52
N GLN A 21 4.26 -3.83 12.58
CA GLN A 21 4.75 -4.58 13.74
C GLN A 21 5.30 -5.96 13.36
N ARG A 22 4.75 -6.60 12.33
CA ARG A 22 5.17 -7.93 11.85
C ARG A 22 6.22 -7.87 10.76
N SER A 23 6.16 -6.88 9.86
CA SER A 23 6.96 -6.85 8.63
C SER A 23 8.10 -5.84 8.64
N ALA A 24 7.97 -4.73 9.37
CA ALA A 24 8.94 -3.64 9.42
C ALA A 24 8.85 -2.87 10.76
N PRO A 25 9.14 -3.53 11.90
CA PRO A 25 9.01 -2.94 13.22
C PRO A 25 9.94 -1.73 13.42
N ASP A 26 11.04 -1.66 12.65
CA ASP A 26 11.96 -0.54 12.60
C ASP A 26 11.28 0.77 12.15
N LEU A 27 10.35 0.69 11.20
CA LEU A 27 9.59 1.84 10.72
C LEU A 27 8.51 2.26 11.71
N LEU A 28 7.85 1.30 12.37
CA LEU A 28 6.78 1.58 13.33
C LEU A 28 7.29 2.43 14.50
N ALA A 29 8.45 2.09 15.06
CA ALA A 29 9.05 2.80 16.19
C ALA A 29 9.41 4.26 15.87
N ARG A 30 9.58 4.59 14.58
CA ARG A 30 10.02 5.91 14.10
C ARG A 30 9.02 6.52 13.12
N MET A 31 7.76 6.12 13.21
CA MET A 31 6.72 6.54 12.28
C MET A 31 6.14 7.90 12.67
N LYS A 32 6.15 8.85 11.72
CA LYS A 32 5.30 10.04 11.78
C LYS A 32 4.31 10.05 10.62
N ILE A 33 3.03 9.85 10.91
CA ILE A 33 1.96 9.91 9.90
C ILE A 33 1.85 11.33 9.37
N SER A 34 1.78 11.46 8.04
CA SER A 34 1.56 12.72 7.34
C SER A 34 0.09 12.88 6.96
N TRP A 35 -0.52 11.88 6.34
CA TRP A 35 -1.93 11.89 5.97
C TRP A 35 -2.42 10.46 5.69
N ILE A 36 -3.74 10.30 5.70
CA ILE A 36 -4.44 9.06 5.43
C ILE A 36 -5.67 9.39 4.60
N ASP A 37 -5.69 8.99 3.34
CA ASP A 37 -6.77 9.34 2.38
C ASP A 37 -6.99 8.22 1.35
N PRO A 38 -8.18 8.15 0.72
CA PRO A 38 -8.42 7.28 -0.43
C PRO A 38 -7.42 7.54 -1.56
N HIS A 39 -6.96 6.49 -2.20
CA HIS A 39 -5.99 6.57 -3.29
C HIS A 39 -6.20 5.47 -4.31
N ASP A 40 -6.05 5.84 -5.58
CA ASP A 40 -5.98 4.92 -6.71
C ASP A 40 -4.51 4.74 -7.11
N GLU A 41 -4.03 3.51 -7.14
CA GLU A 41 -2.69 3.15 -7.61
C GLU A 41 -2.82 2.21 -8.81
N ALA A 42 -2.30 2.62 -9.96
CA ALA A 42 -2.17 1.72 -11.11
C ALA A 42 -0.99 0.76 -10.90
N ILE A 43 -1.25 -0.54 -11.02
CA ILE A 43 -0.21 -1.56 -11.02
C ILE A 43 -0.26 -2.39 -12.29
N GLU A 44 0.91 -2.79 -12.79
CA GLU A 44 1.01 -3.81 -13.82
C GLU A 44 1.00 -5.18 -13.15
N VAL A 45 0.05 -6.03 -13.54
CA VAL A 45 0.01 -7.44 -13.17
C VAL A 45 0.19 -8.30 -14.41
N VAL A 46 0.91 -9.41 -14.28
CA VAL A 46 0.98 -10.43 -15.32
C VAL A 46 -0.14 -11.43 -15.06
N ARG A 47 -1.10 -11.52 -15.99
CA ARG A 47 -2.23 -12.45 -15.93
C ARG A 47 -2.25 -13.28 -17.20
N ASP A 48 -2.16 -14.61 -17.05
CA ASP A 48 -2.14 -15.56 -18.16
C ASP A 48 -1.06 -15.23 -19.22
N GLY A 49 0.11 -14.78 -18.77
CA GLY A 49 1.23 -14.37 -19.64
C GLY A 49 1.07 -12.97 -20.28
N GLN A 50 -0.05 -12.28 -20.06
CA GLN A 50 -0.30 -10.93 -20.56
C GLN A 50 -0.14 -9.89 -19.46
N LYS A 51 0.56 -8.78 -19.76
CA LYS A 51 0.61 -7.62 -18.88
C LYS A 51 -0.73 -6.88 -18.93
N LYS A 52 -1.36 -6.66 -17.78
CA LYS A 52 -2.56 -5.85 -17.63
C LYS A 52 -2.33 -4.80 -16.56
N THR A 53 -2.74 -3.57 -16.83
CA THR A 53 -2.78 -2.51 -15.83
C THR A 53 -4.09 -2.61 -15.07
N VAL A 54 -4.02 -2.70 -13.74
CA VAL A 54 -5.17 -2.73 -12.84
C VAL A 54 -5.06 -1.56 -11.88
N THR A 55 -6.16 -0.83 -11.70
CA THR A 55 -6.25 0.24 -10.69
C THR A 55 -6.64 -0.33 -9.35
N LEU A 56 -5.86 -0.01 -8.31
CA LEU A 56 -6.11 -0.39 -6.93
C LEU A 56 -6.64 0.80 -6.14
N THR A 57 -7.87 0.69 -5.67
CA THR A 57 -8.46 1.67 -4.76
C THR A 57 -8.29 1.21 -3.32
N GLY A 58 -7.68 2.04 -2.48
CA GLY A 58 -7.48 1.75 -1.06
C GLY A 58 -7.23 3.01 -0.22
N MET A 59 -7.15 2.86 1.09
CA MET A 59 -6.74 3.93 2.01
C MET A 59 -5.22 3.97 2.11
N LYS A 60 -4.60 5.06 1.68
CA LYS A 60 -3.16 5.23 1.71
C LYS A 60 -2.73 5.91 3.00
N VAL A 61 -2.01 5.18 3.84
CA VAL A 61 -1.38 5.68 5.06
C VAL A 61 0.03 6.13 4.71
N LYS A 62 0.24 7.43 4.53
CA LYS A 62 1.55 8.00 4.22
C LYS A 62 2.25 8.47 5.48
N ALA A 63 3.48 8.01 5.67
CA ALA A 63 4.28 8.36 6.83
C ALA A 63 5.74 8.67 6.47
N ARG A 64 6.39 9.41 7.37
CA ARG A 64 7.81 9.72 7.31
C ARG A 64 8.53 8.89 8.37
N ASN A 65 9.63 8.27 7.97
CA ASN A 65 10.57 7.63 8.88
C ASN A 65 11.41 8.73 9.55
N LEU A 66 11.32 8.83 10.87
CA LEU A 66 12.08 9.80 11.64
C LEU A 66 13.57 9.43 11.78
N ALA A 67 13.96 8.20 11.43
CA ALA A 67 15.37 7.77 11.44
C ALA A 67 16.22 8.52 10.41
N ASP A 68 15.69 8.65 9.20
CA ASP A 68 16.44 9.05 8.00
C ASP A 68 15.68 10.09 7.16
N GLY A 69 14.46 10.46 7.58
CA GLY A 69 13.60 11.41 6.89
C GLY A 69 12.94 10.89 5.62
N ARG A 70 13.10 9.60 5.27
CA ARG A 70 12.53 8.98 4.07
C ARG A 70 11.03 8.75 4.21
N TRP A 71 10.34 8.67 3.07
CA TRP A 71 8.91 8.38 3.06
C TRP A 71 8.66 6.87 3.00
N PHE A 72 7.51 6.47 3.52
CA PHE A 72 6.92 5.15 3.31
C PHE A 72 5.40 5.27 3.31
N TRP A 73 4.73 4.26 2.75
CA TRP A 73 3.28 4.16 2.86
C TRP A 73 2.78 2.73 2.76
N ILE A 74 1.59 2.54 3.31
CA ILE A 74 0.79 1.32 3.17
C ILE A 74 -0.52 1.72 2.48
N ILE A 75 -0.99 0.92 1.53
CA ILE A 75 -2.34 1.04 0.98
C ILE A 75 -3.17 -0.12 1.55
N VAL A 76 -4.25 0.21 2.26
CA VAL A 76 -5.16 -0.74 2.90
C VAL A 76 -6.41 -0.91 2.03
N GLY A 77 -6.77 -2.15 1.72
CA GLY A 77 -7.96 -2.48 0.95
C GLY A 77 -9.27 -2.36 1.74
N SER A 78 -10.39 -2.45 1.03
CA SER A 78 -11.73 -2.51 1.64
C SER A 78 -12.01 -3.79 2.43
N ASP A 79 -11.13 -4.77 2.32
CA ASP A 79 -11.08 -6.00 3.12
C ASP A 79 -10.26 -5.85 4.40
N GLU A 80 -9.80 -4.62 4.71
CA GLU A 80 -8.94 -4.30 5.85
C GLU A 80 -7.58 -5.02 5.81
N LYS A 81 -7.09 -5.38 4.62
CA LYS A 81 -5.77 -5.96 4.44
C LYS A 81 -4.79 -4.97 3.79
N PRO A 82 -3.50 -4.99 4.17
CA PRO A 82 -2.47 -4.29 3.42
C PRO A 82 -2.37 -4.88 2.00
N MET A 83 -2.51 -4.03 0.99
CA MET A 83 -2.36 -4.43 -0.42
C MET A 83 -0.96 -4.09 -0.94
N ILE A 84 -0.51 -2.86 -0.66
CA ILE A 84 0.80 -2.35 -1.08
C ILE A 84 1.54 -1.81 0.13
N PHE A 85 2.84 -2.09 0.20
CA PHE A 85 3.78 -1.43 1.09
C PHE A 85 4.99 -0.94 0.31
N GLU A 86 5.37 0.31 0.54
CA GLU A 86 6.57 0.91 -0.04
C GLU A 86 7.34 1.66 1.03
N ARG A 87 8.67 1.54 1.01
CA ARG A 87 9.59 2.16 1.98
C ARG A 87 10.84 2.72 1.31
N ASP A 88 11.62 3.48 2.07
CA ASP A 88 12.89 4.07 1.61
C ASP A 88 12.72 5.06 0.45
N ILE A 89 11.57 5.73 0.41
CA ILE A 89 11.17 6.59 -0.70
C ILE A 89 11.88 7.93 -0.60
N VAL A 90 12.69 8.20 -1.62
CA VAL A 90 13.32 9.49 -1.89
C VAL A 90 12.81 10.07 -3.22
N TRP A 91 12.54 11.38 -3.22
CA TRP A 91 12.18 12.13 -4.42
C TRP A 91 13.45 12.70 -5.04
N ILE A 92 13.82 12.24 -6.23
CA ILE A 92 15.07 12.63 -6.90
C ILE A 92 14.86 13.86 -7.78
N THR A 93 13.70 13.99 -8.42
CA THR A 93 13.30 15.19 -9.17
C THR A 93 11.85 15.53 -8.84
N PHE A 94 11.60 16.79 -8.49
CA PHE A 94 10.25 17.32 -8.42
C PHE A 94 9.86 17.79 -9.84
N PRO A 95 8.81 17.25 -10.48
CA PRO A 95 8.03 16.04 -10.15
C PRO A 95 8.52 14.82 -10.96
N GLY A 96 8.64 13.64 -10.35
CA GLY A 96 8.39 12.39 -11.08
C GLY A 96 9.46 11.29 -11.09
N LYS A 97 10.53 11.33 -10.29
CA LYS A 97 11.38 10.13 -10.11
C LYS A 97 11.54 9.74 -8.65
N ARG A 98 11.00 8.57 -8.31
CA ARG A 98 11.12 7.91 -7.01
C ARG A 98 12.02 6.69 -7.14
N LYS A 99 12.92 6.49 -6.18
CA LYS A 99 13.62 5.22 -5.96
C LYS A 99 13.05 4.58 -4.69
N THR A 100 12.57 3.35 -4.79
CA THR A 100 11.91 2.61 -3.69
C THR A 100 11.88 1.12 -4.00
N GLU A 101 11.69 0.31 -2.96
CA GLU A 101 11.25 -1.07 -3.09
C GLU A 101 9.71 -1.11 -2.97
N LYS A 102 9.05 -1.87 -3.85
CA LYS A 102 7.59 -2.05 -3.84
C LYS A 102 7.27 -3.48 -3.45
N TRP A 103 6.50 -3.64 -2.38
CA TRP A 103 6.10 -4.93 -1.81
C TRP A 103 4.58 -5.08 -1.96
N LEU A 104 4.13 -6.11 -2.66
CA LEU A 104 2.71 -6.43 -2.87
C LEU A 104 2.35 -7.66 -2.05
N HIS A 105 1.16 -7.69 -1.44
CA HIS A 105 0.72 -8.84 -0.66
C HIS A 105 0.06 -9.91 -1.55
N ASP A 106 0.70 -11.09 -1.71
CA ASP A 106 0.28 -12.15 -2.64
C ASP A 106 -1.14 -12.65 -2.45
N SER A 107 -1.64 -12.72 -1.20
CA SER A 107 -3.01 -13.18 -0.93
C SER A 107 -4.07 -12.26 -1.55
N TRP A 108 -3.76 -10.97 -1.71
CA TRP A 108 -4.66 -10.05 -2.41
C TRP A 108 -4.68 -10.33 -3.93
N LEU A 109 -3.51 -10.62 -4.52
CA LEU A 109 -3.42 -11.00 -5.93
C LEU A 109 -4.21 -12.30 -6.22
N ALA A 110 -4.15 -13.25 -5.28
CA ALA A 110 -4.89 -14.50 -5.37
C ALA A 110 -6.42 -14.28 -5.32
N GLU A 111 -6.90 -13.44 -4.39
CA GLU A 111 -8.33 -13.11 -4.28
C GLU A 111 -8.88 -12.42 -5.55
N GLN A 112 -8.08 -11.56 -6.19
CA GLN A 112 -8.48 -10.90 -7.44
C GLN A 112 -8.43 -11.83 -8.66
N THR A 113 -7.53 -12.81 -8.65
CA THR A 113 -7.48 -13.87 -9.65
C THR A 113 -8.71 -14.78 -9.56
N ALA A 114 -9.18 -15.07 -8.35
CA ALA A 114 -10.39 -15.85 -8.12
C ALA A 114 -11.67 -15.08 -8.52
N ASN A 115 -11.72 -13.78 -8.22
CA ASN A 115 -12.92 -12.95 -8.45
C ASN A 115 -13.12 -12.52 -9.92
N SER A 116 -12.22 -12.91 -10.82
CA SER A 116 -12.27 -12.58 -12.25
C SER A 116 -12.44 -13.82 -13.14
N LYS A 117 -12.87 -14.94 -12.54
CA LYS A 117 -13.35 -16.16 -13.19
C LYS A 117 -14.86 -16.39 -13.01
N GLY A 118 -15.60 -15.36 -12.60
CA GLY A 118 -17.07 -15.38 -12.46
C GLY A 118 -17.76 -14.66 -13.60
#